data_AF-A0A412XCQ6-F1
#
_entry.id   AF-A0A412XCQ6-F1
#
_cell.length_a   1.000
_cell.length_b   1.000
_cell.length_c   1.000
_cell.angle_alpha   90.00
_cell.angle_beta   90.00
_cell.angle_gamma   90.00
#
_symmetry.space_group_name_H-M   'P 1'
#
loop_
_entity.id
_entity.type
_entity.pdbx_description
1 polymer ?
#
loop_
_entity_poly.entity_id
_entity_poly.type
_entity_poly.pdbx_seq_one_letter_code
_entity_poly.pdbx_strand_id
1 'polypeptide(L)'
;MATEFKNKMSELMKQAWMLVKVYGFSMAEAMKRAWQVLKLKAALKKGGVKFYYQKLNGEIRTAWGTLKEGLMPETKGTERKKNDSLITYYDNEKQAFRSCKIANLIKIG
;
A
#
# COMPACT_ATOMS: atom_id res chain seq x y z
N MET A 1 -21.60 -10.98 4.29
CA MET A 1 -20.26 -11.57 4.56
C MET A 1 -19.61 -12.18 3.32
N ALA A 2 -20.29 -13.04 2.54
CA ALA A 2 -19.70 -13.68 1.35
C ALA A 2 -19.28 -12.69 0.23
N THR A 3 -20.03 -11.61 0.03
CA THR A 3 -19.78 -10.62 -1.03
C THR A 3 -18.52 -9.79 -0.76
N GLU A 4 -18.25 -9.42 0.49
CA GLU A 4 -17.04 -8.68 0.85
C GLU A 4 -15.77 -9.50 0.64
N PHE A 5 -15.83 -10.80 0.94
CA PHE A 5 -14.71 -11.71 0.72
C PHE A 5 -14.42 -11.86 -0.78
N LYS A 6 -15.46 -12.04 -1.61
CA LYS A 6 -15.33 -12.07 -3.08
C LYS A 6 -14.71 -10.77 -3.62
N ASN A 7 -15.15 -9.62 -3.11
CA ASN A 7 -14.61 -8.32 -3.53
C ASN A 7 -13.14 -8.15 -3.14
N LYS A 8 -12.77 -8.53 -1.91
CA LYS A 8 -11.36 -8.51 -1.43
C LYS A 8 -10.48 -9.43 -2.27
N MET A 9 -10.94 -10.63 -2.58
CA MET A 9 -10.20 -11.58 -3.43
C MET A 9 -10.06 -11.06 -4.86
N SER A 10 -11.10 -10.42 -5.42
CA SER A 10 -11.01 -9.79 -6.74
C SER A 10 -9.97 -8.66 -6.77
N GLU A 11 -9.94 -7.80 -5.74
CA GLU A 11 -8.93 -6.73 -5.63
C GLU A 11 -7.53 -7.33 -5.47
N LEU A 12 -7.38 -8.37 -4.64
CA LEU A 12 -6.12 -9.07 -4.44
C LEU A 12 -5.56 -9.63 -5.75
N MET A 13 -6.41 -10.34 -6.51
CA MET A 13 -5.99 -10.95 -7.78
C MET A 13 -5.62 -9.89 -8.82
N LYS A 14 -6.36 -8.77 -8.88
CA LYS A 14 -5.99 -7.63 -9.75
C LYS A 14 -4.62 -7.05 -9.36
N GLN A 15 -4.35 -6.87 -8.07
CA GLN A 15 -3.06 -6.37 -7.61
C GLN A 15 -1.93 -7.37 -7.86
N ALA A 16 -2.16 -8.66 -7.62
CA ALA A 16 -1.18 -9.70 -7.91
C ALA A 16 -0.87 -9.78 -9.40
N TRP A 17 -1.90 -9.74 -10.27
CA TRP A 17 -1.70 -9.76 -11.71
C TRP A 17 -0.91 -8.54 -12.22
N MET A 18 -1.20 -7.37 -11.66
CA MET A 18 -0.44 -6.16 -11.94
C MET A 18 1.04 -6.31 -11.54
N LEU A 19 1.31 -6.92 -10.40
CA LEU A 19 2.66 -7.21 -9.92
C LEU A 19 3.42 -8.18 -10.85
N VAL A 20 2.75 -9.21 -11.36
CA VAL A 20 3.31 -10.13 -12.36
C VAL A 20 3.65 -9.37 -13.65
N LYS A 21 2.70 -8.60 -14.19
CA LYS A 21 2.84 -7.92 -15.48
C LYS A 21 3.90 -6.81 -15.47
N VAL A 22 3.98 -6.03 -14.38
CA VAL A 22 4.82 -4.82 -14.32
C VAL A 22 6.20 -5.10 -13.72
N TYR A 23 6.29 -6.00 -12.75
CA TYR A 23 7.53 -6.27 -12.01
C TYR A 23 8.13 -7.66 -12.28
N GLY A 24 7.44 -8.51 -13.05
CA GLY A 24 7.96 -9.83 -13.42
C GLY A 24 7.97 -10.85 -12.26
N PHE A 25 7.20 -10.61 -11.18
CA PHE A 25 7.11 -11.56 -10.09
C PHE A 25 6.41 -12.85 -10.51
N SER A 26 6.75 -13.96 -9.85
CA SER A 26 5.91 -15.16 -9.93
C SER A 26 4.53 -14.88 -9.30
N MET A 27 3.50 -15.60 -9.76
CA MET A 27 2.15 -15.43 -9.21
C MET A 27 2.11 -15.67 -7.69
N ALA A 28 2.88 -16.63 -7.18
CA ALA A 28 2.95 -16.94 -5.76
C ALA A 28 3.55 -15.77 -4.94
N GLU A 29 4.63 -15.16 -5.42
CA GLU A 29 5.24 -13.99 -4.78
C GLU A 29 4.33 -12.76 -4.87
N ALA A 30 3.72 -12.54 -6.05
CA ALA A 30 2.78 -11.46 -6.27
C ALA A 30 1.56 -11.55 -5.33
N MET A 31 1.01 -12.75 -5.12
CA MET A 31 -0.09 -12.95 -4.16
C MET A 31 0.33 -12.67 -2.71
N LYS A 32 1.53 -13.13 -2.29
CA LYS A 32 2.05 -12.82 -0.95
C LYS A 32 2.18 -11.31 -0.74
N ARG A 33 2.70 -10.61 -1.75
CA ARG A 33 2.89 -9.16 -1.71
C ARG A 33 1.56 -8.40 -1.72
N ALA A 34 0.61 -8.80 -2.57
CA ALA A 34 -0.74 -8.23 -2.62
C ALA A 34 -1.47 -8.40 -1.28
N TRP A 35 -1.31 -9.56 -0.62
CA TRP A 35 -1.84 -9.77 0.74
C TRP A 35 -1.25 -8.81 1.77
N GLN A 36 0.07 -8.59 1.74
CA GLN A 36 0.73 -7.60 2.62
C GLN A 36 0.16 -6.20 2.36
N VAL A 37 -0.03 -5.82 1.10
CA VAL A 37 -0.58 -4.50 0.73
C VAL A 37 -2.00 -4.31 1.26
N LEU A 38 -2.85 -5.31 1.13
CA LEU A 38 -4.21 -5.26 1.67
C LEU A 38 -4.21 -5.10 3.19
N LYS A 39 -3.34 -5.82 3.89
CA LYS A 39 -3.15 -5.66 5.34
C LYS A 39 -2.68 -4.26 5.68
N LEU A 40 -1.72 -3.71 4.94
CA LEU A 40 -1.23 -2.35 5.16
C LEU A 40 -2.32 -1.31 4.93
N LYS A 41 -3.05 -1.37 3.81
CA LYS A 41 -4.17 -0.46 3.52
C LYS A 41 -5.23 -0.51 4.63
N ALA A 42 -5.58 -1.70 5.10
CA ALA A 42 -6.54 -1.87 6.19
C ALA A 42 -6.02 -1.28 7.51
N ALA A 43 -4.74 -1.47 7.81
CA ALA A 43 -4.12 -0.94 9.02
C ALA A 43 -4.00 0.59 8.97
N LEU A 44 -3.58 1.16 7.83
CA LEU A 44 -3.49 2.62 7.63
C LEU A 44 -4.85 3.32 7.80
N LYS A 45 -5.94 2.70 7.35
CA LYS A 45 -7.30 3.22 7.57
C LYS A 45 -7.71 3.21 9.04
N LYS A 46 -7.22 2.25 9.82
CA LYS A 46 -7.50 2.16 11.26
C LYS A 46 -6.71 3.21 12.06
N GLY A 47 -5.48 3.52 11.65
CA GLY A 47 -4.64 4.51 12.32
C GLY A 47 -3.20 4.55 11.83
N GLY A 48 -2.31 5.03 12.69
CA GLY A 48 -0.87 5.09 12.43
C GLY A 48 -0.24 3.70 12.45
N VAL A 49 0.45 3.32 11.38
CA VAL A 49 1.11 2.02 11.23
C VAL A 49 2.56 2.22 10.85
N LYS A 50 3.43 1.48 11.54
CA LYS A 50 4.84 1.36 11.17
C LYS A 50 4.98 0.32 10.06
N PHE A 51 5.69 0.65 8.98
CA PHE A 51 6.04 -0.32 7.95
C PHE A 51 7.40 -0.01 7.34
N TYR A 52 7.96 -1.02 6.69
CA TYR A 52 9.30 -0.98 6.09
C TYR A 52 9.19 -1.24 4.60
N TYR A 53 9.89 -0.44 3.80
CA TYR A 53 9.96 -0.64 2.36
C TYR A 53 11.35 -0.31 1.83
N GLN A 54 11.73 -0.98 0.74
CA GLN A 54 13.03 -0.74 0.09
C GLN A 54 12.94 0.44 -0.87
N LYS A 55 13.92 1.35 -0.83
CA LYS A 55 14.09 2.37 -1.87
C LYS A 55 14.82 1.80 -3.09
N LEU A 56 14.81 2.57 -4.19
CA LEU A 56 15.53 2.21 -5.42
C LEU A 56 17.05 2.09 -5.20
N ASN A 57 17.61 2.83 -4.25
CA ASN A 57 19.01 2.72 -3.85
C ASN A 57 19.30 1.51 -2.94
N GLY A 58 18.34 0.61 -2.72
CA GLY A 58 18.49 -0.59 -1.88
C GLY A 58 18.28 -0.36 -0.38
N GLU A 59 18.19 0.89 0.07
CA GLU A 59 18.04 1.24 1.49
C GLU A 59 16.65 0.87 2.03
N ILE A 60 16.60 0.24 3.20
CA ILE A 60 15.35 -0.03 3.91
C ILE A 60 14.91 1.23 4.64
N ARG A 61 13.77 1.78 4.24
CA ARG A 61 13.14 2.91 4.91
C ARG A 61 12.05 2.43 5.84
N THR A 62 12.12 2.90 7.07
CA THR A 62 11.03 2.84 8.04
C THR A 62 10.11 4.03 7.81
N ALA A 63 8.80 3.81 7.80
CA ALA A 63 7.80 4.87 7.70
C ALA A 63 6.67 4.64 8.71
N TRP A 64 6.17 5.73 9.28
CA TRP A 64 4.95 5.78 10.06
C TRP A 64 3.84 6.45 9.26
N GLY A 65 2.98 5.63 8.67
CA GLY A 65 1.89 6.12 7.83
C GLY A 65 0.54 6.10 8.53
N THR A 66 -0.36 6.99 8.16
CA THR A 66 -1.79 6.94 8.47
C THR A 66 -2.62 7.29 7.24
N LEU A 67 -3.83 6.72 7.15
CA LEU A 67 -4.87 7.11 6.20
C LEU A 67 -6.20 7.40 6.92
N LYS A 68 -6.13 7.72 8.22
CA LYS A 68 -7.31 8.05 9.02
C LYS A 68 -7.77 9.47 8.71
N GLU A 69 -9.02 9.62 8.27
CA GLU A 69 -9.61 10.88 7.79
C GLU A 69 -9.61 12.02 8.84
N GLY A 70 -9.41 11.72 10.13
CA GLY A 70 -9.26 12.73 11.19
C GLY A 70 -7.82 13.17 11.52
N LEU A 71 -6.79 12.55 10.92
CA LEU A 71 -5.38 12.87 11.15
C LEU A 71 -4.68 13.41 9.89
N MET A 72 -5.41 13.51 8.78
CA MET A 72 -4.88 13.94 7.50
C MET A 72 -5.28 15.40 7.23
N PRO A 73 -4.36 16.25 6.74
CA PRO A 73 -4.73 17.59 6.31
C PRO A 73 -5.65 17.52 5.08
N GLU A 74 -6.55 18.50 4.93
CA GLU A 74 -7.48 18.57 3.79
C GLU A 74 -6.72 18.60 2.47
N THR A 75 -6.83 17.53 1.69
CA THR A 75 -6.23 17.47 0.36
C THR A 75 -7.11 18.14 -0.68
N LYS A 76 -6.68 19.29 -1.20
CA LYS A 76 -7.22 19.89 -2.42
C LYS A 76 -6.78 19.06 -3.64
N GLY A 77 -7.67 18.21 -4.17
CA GLY A 77 -7.47 17.54 -5.46
C GLY A 77 -7.58 16.02 -5.40
N THR A 78 -8.80 15.51 -5.49
CA THR A 78 -9.12 14.08 -5.68
C THR A 78 -9.11 13.65 -7.16
N GLU A 79 -8.54 14.45 -8.07
CA GLU A 79 -8.59 14.21 -9.52
C GLU A 79 -7.44 13.36 -10.09
N ARG A 80 -6.44 12.97 -9.28
CA ARG A 80 -5.35 12.13 -9.79
C ARG A 80 -5.77 10.67 -9.83
N LYS A 81 -5.72 10.09 -11.03
CA LYS A 81 -5.92 8.65 -11.28
C LYS A 81 -5.07 7.85 -10.29
N LYS A 82 -5.73 7.02 -9.46
CA LYS A 82 -5.05 6.15 -8.50
C LYS A 82 -4.10 5.23 -9.26
N ASN A 83 -2.82 5.30 -8.93
CA ASN A 83 -1.83 4.41 -9.50
C ASN A 83 -1.82 3.12 -8.70
N ASP A 84 -2.27 2.03 -9.31
CA ASP A 84 -2.35 0.71 -8.67
C ASP A 84 -0.98 0.14 -8.24
N SER A 85 0.13 0.72 -8.72
CA SER A 85 1.50 0.34 -8.34
C SER A 85 1.98 0.96 -7.02
N LEU A 86 1.31 2.01 -6.58
CA LEU A 86 1.75 2.89 -5.50
C LEU A 86 0.74 2.85 -4.36
N ILE A 87 1.26 2.85 -3.13
CA ILE A 87 0.49 3.10 -1.92
C ILE A 87 0.81 4.51 -1.48
N THR A 88 -0.19 5.39 -1.48
CA THR A 88 -0.09 6.71 -0.87
C THR A 88 -0.45 6.61 0.61
N TYR A 89 0.32 7.27 1.46
CA TYR A 89 0.10 7.35 2.90
C TYR A 89 0.50 8.75 3.39
N TYR A 90 -0.11 9.20 4.50
CA TYR A 90 0.36 10.39 5.19
C TYR A 90 1.41 9.99 6.21
N ASP A 91 2.63 10.50 6.04
CA ASP A 91 3.74 10.23 6.96
C ASP A 91 3.64 11.17 8.15
N ASN A 92 3.39 10.64 9.35
CA ASN A 92 3.22 11.43 10.57
C ASN A 92 4.54 12.06 11.04
N GLU A 93 5.68 11.41 10.80
CA GLU A 93 7.00 11.93 11.22
C GLU A 93 7.46 13.07 10.30
N LYS A 94 7.11 13.00 9.02
CA LYS A 94 7.45 14.03 8.02
C LYS A 94 6.31 15.01 7.75
N GLN A 95 5.15 14.80 8.37
CA GLN A 95 3.92 15.57 8.19
C GLN A 95 3.57 15.82 6.72
N ALA A 96 3.83 14.83 5.86
CA ALA A 96 3.74 14.97 4.42
C ALA A 96 3.17 13.72 3.75
N PHE A 97 2.44 13.91 2.66
CA PHE A 97 2.00 12.81 1.80
C PHE A 97 3.19 12.17 1.10
N ARG A 98 3.34 10.86 1.28
CA ARG A 98 4.36 10.05 0.62
C ARG A 98 3.72 8.89 -0.11
N SER A 99 4.46 8.35 -1.07
CA SER A 99 4.08 7.15 -1.79
C SER A 99 5.21 6.12 -1.75
N CYS A 100 4.84 4.85 -1.66
CA CYS A 100 5.76 3.73 -1.80
C CYS A 100 5.27 2.77 -2.88
N LYS A 101 6.22 2.16 -3.60
CA LYS A 101 5.90 1.09 -4.56
C LYS A 101 5.47 -0.14 -3.79
N ILE A 102 4.35 -0.74 -4.20
CA ILE A 102 3.81 -1.98 -3.63
C ILE A 102 4.85 -3.10 -3.70
N ALA A 103 5.56 -3.19 -4.83
CA ALA A 103 6.62 -4.17 -5.03
C ALA A 103 7.72 -4.09 -3.96
N ASN A 104 7.94 -2.93 -3.34
CA ASN A 104 9.04 -2.70 -2.41
C ASN A 104 8.65 -2.85 -0.93
N LEU A 105 7.38 -3.16 -0.62
CA LEU A 105 6.89 -3.28 0.76
C LEU A 105 7.46 -4.50 1.50
N ILE A 106 8.44 -4.35 2.36
CA ILE A 106 9.11 -5.49 3.01
C ILE A 106 8.23 -6.10 4.11
N LYS A 107 7.85 -5.28 5.09
CA LYS A 107 7.19 -5.75 6.32
C LYS A 107 6.31 -4.66 6.91
N ILE A 108 5.23 -5.10 7.55
CA ILE A 108 4.38 -4.25 8.40
C ILE A 108 4.78 -4.56 9.84
N GLY A 109 5.06 -3.52 10.61
CA GLY A 109 5.44 -3.60 12.02
C GLY A 109 4.27 -3.79 12.95
#